data_AF-A0A0Q7F188-F1
#
_entry.id   AF-A0A0Q7F188-F1
#
_cell.length_a   1.000
_cell.length_b   1.000
_cell.length_c   1.000
_cell.angle_alpha   90.00
_cell.angle_beta   90.00
_cell.angle_gamma   90.00
#
_symmetry.space_group_name_H-M   'P 1'
#
loop_
_entity.id
_entity.type
_entity.pdbx_description
1 polymer ?
#
loop_
_entity_poly.entity_id
_entity_poly.type
_entity_poly.pdbx_seq_one_letter_code
_entity_poly.pdbx_strand_id
1 'polypeptide(L)'
;MDSRAQLATLSPVQQARFSAQTGFAGKTMVAGERCEWRPEIAFPALSADLDAGWMRFDSEDAVHETGIDNSYEEDWVRMASAPMRGVRLESASSAAGGPVAYLIIGERWMAWACGRPGDAFSPAAPDAGSWGEFTVLHKGGGWRVAGSNHAWQEGLDVPDADALAAQPFALAEITTLPFAPGHWRVTALA
;
A
#
# COMPACT_ATOMS: atom_id res chain seq x y z
N MET A 1 -19.17 2.58 6.17
CA MET A 1 -19.66 1.31 5.58
C MET A 1 -19.20 0.20 6.51
N ASP A 2 -20.06 -0.75 6.89
CA ASP A 2 -19.71 -1.78 7.89
C ASP A 2 -18.89 -2.91 7.23
N SER A 3 -17.59 -2.97 7.55
CA SER A 3 -16.66 -3.99 7.05
C SER A 3 -17.12 -5.41 7.41
N ARG A 4 -17.79 -5.60 8.55
CA ARG A 4 -18.30 -6.91 8.98
C ARG A 4 -19.42 -7.40 8.08
N ALA A 5 -20.36 -6.52 7.77
CA ALA A 5 -21.45 -6.84 6.85
C ALA A 5 -20.91 -7.22 5.47
N GLN A 6 -19.82 -6.59 5.01
CA GLN A 6 -19.19 -6.93 3.74
C GLN A 6 -18.44 -8.27 3.80
N LEU A 7 -17.59 -8.47 4.81
CA LEU A 7 -16.87 -9.73 4.99
C LEU A 7 -17.80 -10.94 5.12
N ALA A 8 -18.97 -10.77 5.75
CA ALA A 8 -19.99 -11.82 5.88
C ALA A 8 -20.65 -12.23 4.54
N THR A 9 -20.56 -11.39 3.50
CA THR A 9 -21.06 -11.73 2.16
C THR A 9 -20.03 -12.46 1.29
N LEU A 10 -18.77 -12.53 1.72
CA LEU A 10 -17.71 -13.22 1.01
C LEU A 10 -17.89 -14.74 1.09
N SER A 11 -17.66 -15.43 -0.03
CA SER A 11 -17.55 -16.90 -0.05
C SER A 11 -16.37 -17.38 0.81
N PRO A 12 -16.34 -18.65 1.25
CA PRO A 12 -15.21 -19.20 2.01
C PRO A 12 -13.85 -19.03 1.33
N VAL A 13 -13.80 -19.12 0.00
CA VAL A 13 -12.58 -18.89 -0.79
C VAL A 13 -12.12 -17.44 -0.69
N GLN A 14 -13.06 -16.48 -0.76
CA GLN A 14 -12.76 -15.06 -0.61
C GLN A 14 -12.33 -14.71 0.82
N GLN A 15 -12.92 -15.34 1.83
CA GLN A 15 -12.51 -15.17 3.23
C GLN A 15 -11.10 -15.72 3.49
N ALA A 16 -10.79 -16.91 2.94
CA ALA A 16 -9.44 -17.48 3.03
C ALA A 16 -8.41 -16.58 2.34
N ARG A 17 -8.73 -16.05 1.15
CA ARG A 17 -7.88 -15.08 0.45
C ARG A 17 -7.66 -13.82 1.28
N PHE A 18 -8.71 -13.24 1.85
CA PHE A 18 -8.60 -12.09 2.75
C PHE A 18 -7.71 -12.38 3.97
N SER A 19 -7.86 -13.54 4.60
CA SER A 19 -7.04 -13.92 5.76
C SER A 19 -5.55 -14.09 5.47
N ALA A 20 -5.19 -14.30 4.20
CA ALA A 20 -3.82 -14.45 3.74
C ALA A 20 -3.21 -13.14 3.19
N GLN A 21 -3.97 -12.05 3.13
CA GLN A 21 -3.47 -10.78 2.60
C GLN A 21 -2.50 -10.15 3.59
N THR A 22 -1.34 -9.77 3.06
CA THR A 22 -0.39 -8.88 3.72
C THR A 22 -0.17 -7.65 2.85
N GLY A 23 0.23 -6.54 3.45
CA GLY A 23 0.54 -5.30 2.76
C GLY A 23 1.19 -4.31 3.71
N PHE A 24 2.12 -3.52 3.19
CA PHE A 24 2.73 -2.44 3.97
C PHE A 24 3.09 -1.27 3.06
N ALA A 25 3.27 -0.10 3.68
CA ALA A 25 3.74 1.10 3.02
C ALA A 25 4.64 1.88 3.96
N GLY A 26 5.75 2.38 3.45
CA GLY A 26 6.79 2.97 4.26
C GLY A 26 8.04 3.30 3.45
N LYS A 27 9.19 3.19 4.10
CA LYS A 27 10.48 3.43 3.47
C LYS A 27 11.26 2.12 3.38
N THR A 28 11.86 1.88 2.23
CA THR A 28 12.88 0.85 2.08
C THR A 28 14.24 1.52 2.25
N MET A 29 15.02 1.04 3.22
CA MET A 29 16.40 1.49 3.42
C MET A 29 17.33 0.51 2.72
N VAL A 30 18.14 0.99 1.78
CA VAL A 30 19.10 0.16 1.05
C VAL A 30 20.51 0.58 1.40
N ALA A 31 21.36 -0.38 1.79
CA ALA A 31 22.76 -0.18 2.10
C ALA A 31 23.59 -1.31 1.48
N GLY A 32 24.19 -1.05 0.32
CA GLY A 32 24.85 -2.08 -0.49
C GLY A 32 23.82 -3.14 -0.91
N GLU A 33 24.07 -4.39 -0.53
CA GLU A 33 23.20 -5.53 -0.81
C GLU A 33 22.16 -5.78 0.29
N ARG A 34 22.09 -4.96 1.35
CA ARG A 34 21.07 -5.11 2.39
C ARG A 34 19.88 -4.18 2.12
N CYS A 35 18.67 -4.73 2.19
CA CYS A 35 17.43 -3.96 2.33
C CYS A 35 16.89 -4.07 3.77
N GLU A 36 16.22 -3.03 4.23
CA GLU A 36 15.43 -3.03 5.46
C GLU A 36 14.12 -2.31 5.17
N TRP A 37 13.02 -3.02 5.39
CA TRP A 37 11.68 -2.49 5.26
C TRP A 37 11.32 -1.76 6.56
N ARG A 38 10.94 -0.48 6.44
CA ARG A 38 10.45 0.35 7.55
C ARG A 38 9.02 0.79 7.27
N PRO A 39 8.03 -0.09 7.49
CA PRO A 39 6.61 0.22 7.38
C PRO A 39 6.22 1.37 8.31
N GLU A 40 5.44 2.32 7.79
CA GLU A 40 4.67 3.25 8.60
C GLU A 40 3.21 2.80 8.71
N ILE A 41 2.73 2.06 7.68
CA ILE A 41 1.43 1.38 7.64
C ILE A 41 1.67 -0.09 7.34
N ALA A 42 0.99 -1.00 8.05
CA ALA A 42 1.03 -2.44 7.79
C ALA A 42 -0.34 -3.10 7.99
N PHE A 43 -0.62 -4.13 7.21
CA PHE A 43 -1.77 -5.02 7.33
C PHE A 43 -1.33 -6.48 7.08
N PRO A 44 -1.57 -7.41 8.01
CA PRO A 44 -1.82 -7.13 9.43
C PRO A 44 -0.65 -6.35 10.05
N ALA A 45 -0.75 -5.96 11.33
CA ALA A 45 0.41 -5.38 12.00
C ALA A 45 1.58 -6.38 11.94
N LEU A 46 2.74 -5.89 11.51
CA LEU A 46 3.97 -6.64 11.56
C LEU A 46 4.47 -6.72 13.01
N SER A 47 5.20 -7.77 13.35
CA SER A 47 5.85 -7.85 14.66
C SER A 47 6.92 -6.75 14.78
N ALA A 48 7.45 -6.55 15.98
CA ALA A 48 8.59 -5.64 16.19
C ALA A 48 9.91 -6.21 15.67
N ASP A 49 9.86 -7.39 15.04
CA ASP A 49 11.05 -8.04 14.48
C ASP A 49 11.56 -7.25 13.28
N LEU A 50 12.86 -7.37 13.04
CA LEU A 50 13.50 -6.69 11.92
C LEU A 50 13.06 -7.34 10.61
N ASP A 51 12.38 -6.56 9.77
CA ASP A 51 12.07 -6.93 8.40
C ASP A 51 13.20 -6.44 7.47
N ALA A 52 14.17 -7.34 7.22
CA ALA A 52 15.36 -7.03 6.44
C ALA A 52 15.94 -8.27 5.77
N GLY A 53 16.43 -8.09 4.55
CA GLY A 53 17.00 -9.14 3.74
C GLY A 53 18.30 -8.76 3.02
N TRP A 54 18.95 -9.78 2.48
CA TRP A 54 20.06 -9.68 1.54
C TRP A 54 19.52 -9.76 0.12
N MET A 55 19.78 -8.74 -0.68
CA MET A 55 19.38 -8.65 -2.07
C MET A 55 20.48 -9.16 -2.99
N ARG A 56 20.12 -10.07 -3.89
CA ARG A 56 20.91 -10.52 -5.03
C ARG A 56 20.18 -10.11 -6.31
N PHE A 57 20.87 -9.36 -7.17
CA PHE A 57 20.31 -8.92 -8.45
C PHE A 57 20.60 -9.95 -9.53
N ASP A 58 19.56 -10.68 -9.96
CA ASP A 58 19.67 -11.73 -10.97
C ASP A 58 19.60 -11.17 -12.39
N SER A 59 18.99 -9.99 -12.55
CA SER A 59 18.98 -9.18 -13.75
C SER A 59 18.59 -7.73 -13.42
N GLU A 60 18.50 -6.86 -14.43
CA GLU A 60 17.96 -5.50 -14.27
C GLU A 60 16.48 -5.48 -13.82
N ASP A 61 15.77 -6.60 -14.02
CA ASP A 61 14.34 -6.75 -13.76
C ASP A 61 14.00 -7.80 -12.70
N ALA A 62 15.01 -8.41 -12.07
CA ALA A 62 14.80 -9.46 -11.08
C ALA A 62 15.73 -9.30 -9.87
N VAL A 63 15.15 -9.32 -8.67
CA VAL A 63 15.85 -9.32 -7.39
C VAL A 63 15.40 -10.51 -6.59
N HIS A 64 16.34 -11.22 -6.01
CA HIS A 64 16.10 -12.25 -5.02
C HIS A 64 16.48 -11.72 -3.64
N GLU A 65 15.58 -11.81 -2.69
CA GLU A 65 15.78 -11.38 -1.30
C GLU A 65 15.75 -12.60 -0.37
N THR A 66 16.82 -12.78 0.41
CA THR A 66 16.88 -13.76 1.49
C THR A 66 16.81 -13.05 2.83
N GLY A 67 15.91 -13.44 3.72
CA GLY A 67 15.81 -12.85 5.06
C GLY A 67 17.14 -12.90 5.81
N ILE A 68 17.45 -11.88 6.61
CA ILE A 68 18.74 -11.78 7.32
C ILE A 68 18.99 -12.95 8.28
N ASP A 69 17.92 -13.60 8.73
CA ASP A 69 17.92 -14.80 9.57
C ASP A 69 17.67 -16.10 8.77
N ASN A 70 17.56 -16.02 7.44
CA ASN A 70 17.21 -17.08 6.51
C ASN A 70 15.80 -17.69 6.74
N SER A 71 14.87 -16.94 7.33
CA SER A 71 13.50 -17.40 7.56
C SER A 71 12.62 -17.35 6.32
N TYR A 72 12.98 -16.57 5.30
CA TYR A 72 12.21 -16.39 4.06
C TYR A 72 13.11 -16.20 2.84
N GLU A 73 12.51 -16.45 1.68
CA GLU A 73 13.04 -16.15 0.34
C GLU A 73 11.92 -15.47 -0.47
N GLU A 74 12.23 -14.36 -1.12
CA GLU A 74 11.30 -13.62 -1.98
C GLU A 74 11.94 -13.30 -3.33
N ASP A 75 11.21 -13.61 -4.40
CA ASP A 75 11.59 -13.25 -5.76
C ASP A 75 10.75 -12.06 -6.24
N TRP A 76 11.42 -10.96 -6.55
CA TRP A 76 10.83 -9.73 -7.03
C TRP A 76 11.10 -9.56 -8.52
N VAL A 77 10.03 -9.35 -9.29
CA VAL A 77 10.12 -9.10 -10.73
C VAL A 77 9.55 -7.73 -11.06
N ARG A 78 10.24 -6.97 -11.90
CA ARG A 78 9.78 -5.67 -12.38
C ARG A 78 8.54 -5.83 -13.27
N MET A 79 7.41 -5.30 -12.81
CA MET A 79 6.15 -5.30 -13.58
C MET A 79 5.95 -4.04 -14.44
N ALA A 80 6.65 -2.95 -14.11
CA ALA A 80 6.60 -1.69 -14.84
C ALA A 80 8.01 -1.12 -15.04
N SER A 81 8.36 -0.80 -16.28
CA SER A 81 9.65 -0.20 -16.66
C SER A 81 9.59 1.32 -16.86
N ALA A 82 8.38 1.88 -17.00
CA ALA A 82 8.20 3.33 -17.06
C ALA A 82 8.48 3.97 -15.69
N PRO A 83 8.98 5.23 -15.65
CA PRO A 83 9.18 5.96 -14.41
C PRO A 83 7.92 5.98 -13.53
N MET A 84 8.12 5.80 -12.23
CA MET A 84 7.07 5.91 -11.23
C MET A 84 7.29 7.17 -10.40
N ARG A 85 6.21 7.75 -9.87
CA ARG A 85 6.24 8.87 -8.93
C ARG A 85 5.73 8.37 -7.59
N GLY A 86 6.46 8.66 -6.51
CA GLY A 86 6.06 8.35 -5.14
C GLY A 86 5.71 9.62 -4.36
N VAL A 87 4.66 9.55 -3.55
CA VAL A 87 4.21 10.65 -2.69
C VAL A 87 3.88 10.12 -1.31
N ARG A 88 4.41 10.78 -0.27
CA ARG A 88 3.92 10.61 1.11
C ARG A 88 3.03 11.78 1.48
N LEU A 89 1.91 11.48 2.10
CA LEU A 89 0.82 12.39 2.41
C LEU A 89 0.46 12.30 3.89
N GLU A 90 0.04 13.41 4.49
CA GLU A 90 -0.54 13.46 5.83
C GLU A 90 -1.90 14.12 5.79
N SER A 91 -2.81 13.69 6.66
CA SER A 91 -4.13 14.30 6.77
C SER A 91 -4.01 15.81 7.07
N ALA A 92 -4.61 16.63 6.20
CA ALA A 92 -4.48 18.09 6.28
C ALA A 92 -5.19 18.69 7.50
N SER A 93 -6.15 17.97 8.07
CA SER A 93 -7.03 18.38 9.17
C SER A 93 -6.64 17.78 10.53
N SER A 94 -5.65 16.90 10.57
CA SER A 94 -5.27 16.18 11.80
C SER A 94 -4.07 16.82 12.49
N ALA A 95 -4.02 16.67 13.82
CA ALA A 95 -2.82 16.97 14.60
C ALA A 95 -1.68 15.98 14.25
N ALA A 96 -0.47 16.27 14.73
CA ALA A 96 0.68 15.37 14.59
C ALA A 96 0.33 13.96 15.09
N GLY A 97 0.72 12.92 14.33
CA GLY A 97 0.33 11.53 14.59
C GLY A 97 -1.04 11.13 14.01
N GLY A 98 -1.62 11.96 13.14
CA GLY A 98 -2.82 11.63 12.37
C GLY A 98 -2.61 10.62 11.24
N PRO A 99 -3.64 10.35 10.44
CA PRO A 99 -3.54 9.46 9.28
C PRO A 99 -2.49 9.90 8.28
N VAL A 100 -1.82 8.91 7.69
CA VAL A 100 -0.81 9.05 6.65
C VAL A 100 -1.23 8.24 5.43
N ALA A 101 -0.79 8.67 4.25
CA ALA A 101 -1.00 7.93 3.03
C ALA A 101 0.26 7.91 2.15
N TYR A 102 0.42 6.82 1.42
CA TYR A 102 1.44 6.65 0.39
C TYR A 102 0.74 6.46 -0.94
N LEU A 103 1.26 7.09 -1.99
CA LEU A 103 0.75 6.99 -3.34
C LEU A 103 1.91 6.74 -4.29
N ILE A 104 1.81 5.72 -5.13
CA ILE A 104 2.74 5.42 -6.21
C ILE A 104 1.96 5.43 -7.52
N ILE A 105 2.45 6.16 -8.52
CA ILE A 105 1.80 6.31 -9.82
C ILE A 105 2.80 6.03 -10.94
N GLY A 106 2.45 5.09 -11.80
CA GLY A 106 3.07 4.87 -13.11
C GLY A 106 2.06 4.99 -14.24
N GLU A 107 2.47 4.63 -15.45
CA GLU A 107 1.62 4.68 -16.65
C GLU A 107 0.44 3.69 -16.59
N ARG A 108 0.73 2.46 -16.16
CA ARG A 108 -0.25 1.36 -16.12
C ARG A 108 -0.63 0.88 -14.73
N TRP A 109 0.12 1.30 -13.70
CA TRP A 109 -0.09 0.85 -12.33
C TRP A 109 -0.14 2.05 -11.40
N MET A 110 -1.06 2.00 -10.45
CA MET A 110 -1.15 2.96 -9.35
C MET A 110 -1.40 2.17 -8.08
N ALA A 111 -0.80 2.58 -6.97
CA ALA A 111 -1.08 1.99 -5.68
C ALA A 111 -1.17 3.08 -4.62
N TRP A 112 -2.05 2.92 -3.64
CA TRP A 112 -1.97 3.71 -2.43
C TRP A 112 -2.19 2.85 -1.20
N ALA A 113 -1.67 3.37 -0.10
CA ALA A 113 -1.99 2.90 1.23
C ALA A 113 -2.42 4.10 2.09
N CYS A 114 -3.42 3.93 2.94
CA CYS A 114 -3.89 4.96 3.87
C CYS A 114 -4.17 4.33 5.22
N GLY A 115 -3.59 4.86 6.29
CA GLY A 115 -3.78 4.34 7.65
C GLY A 115 -3.17 5.27 8.68
N ARG A 116 -3.00 4.79 9.91
CA ARG A 116 -2.28 5.50 10.97
C ARG A 116 -1.05 4.71 11.41
N PRO A 117 0.02 5.38 11.84
CA PRO A 117 1.10 4.72 12.57
C PRO A 117 0.53 3.97 13.78
N GLY A 118 0.75 2.66 13.83
CA GLY A 118 0.24 1.79 14.91
C GLY A 118 -1.17 1.22 14.69
N ASP A 119 -1.83 1.50 13.55
CA ASP A 119 -3.00 0.73 13.15
C ASP A 119 -2.61 -0.76 13.06
N ALA A 120 -3.44 -1.62 13.65
CA ALA A 120 -3.21 -3.06 13.69
C ALA A 120 -4.51 -3.80 13.40
N PHE A 121 -4.48 -4.66 12.38
CA PHE A 121 -5.57 -5.60 12.17
C PHE A 121 -5.53 -6.70 13.22
N SER A 122 -6.65 -6.90 13.93
CA SER A 122 -6.86 -8.01 14.86
C SER A 122 -7.82 -9.02 14.24
N PRO A 123 -7.36 -10.22 13.82
CA PRO A 123 -8.26 -11.25 13.28
C PRO A 123 -9.35 -11.68 14.28
N ALA A 124 -9.06 -11.60 15.59
CA ALA A 124 -10.01 -11.94 16.65
C ALA A 124 -11.08 -10.85 16.87
N ALA A 125 -10.80 -9.62 16.42
CA ALA A 125 -11.69 -8.47 16.54
C ALA A 125 -11.48 -7.52 15.35
N PRO A 126 -11.92 -7.91 14.13
CA PRO A 126 -11.66 -7.16 12.90
C PRO A 126 -12.30 -5.76 12.90
N ASP A 127 -13.24 -5.53 13.80
CA ASP A 127 -13.95 -4.25 13.98
C ASP A 127 -13.38 -3.38 15.11
N ALA A 128 -12.36 -3.86 15.85
CA ALA A 128 -11.85 -3.19 17.05
C ALA A 128 -10.91 -2.00 16.78
N GLY A 129 -10.65 -1.64 15.52
CA GLY A 129 -9.80 -0.50 15.17
C GLY A 129 -9.94 -0.06 13.72
N SER A 130 -9.42 1.13 13.42
CA SER A 130 -9.04 1.48 12.05
C SER A 130 -7.87 0.58 11.63
N TRP A 131 -7.93 0.05 10.42
CA TRP A 131 -6.80 -0.62 9.79
C TRP A 131 -6.49 0.11 8.49
N GLY A 132 -5.25 -0.03 8.03
CA GLY A 132 -4.82 0.63 6.79
C GLY A 132 -5.56 0.05 5.59
N GLU A 133 -5.99 0.91 4.67
CA GLU A 133 -6.40 0.50 3.33
C GLU A 133 -5.14 0.32 2.47
N PHE A 134 -5.09 -0.74 1.67
CA PHE A 134 -4.10 -0.98 0.64
C PHE A 134 -4.83 -1.31 -0.66
N THR A 135 -4.59 -0.53 -1.70
CA THR A 135 -5.29 -0.70 -2.98
C THR A 135 -4.33 -0.49 -4.15
N VAL A 136 -4.37 -1.41 -5.11
CA VAL A 136 -3.58 -1.43 -6.34
C VAL A 136 -4.53 -1.38 -7.54
N LEU A 137 -4.24 -0.49 -8.48
CA LEU A 137 -5.01 -0.26 -9.70
C LEU A 137 -4.16 -0.60 -10.91
N HIS A 138 -4.84 -1.10 -11.95
CA HIS A 138 -4.27 -1.31 -13.27
C HIS A 138 -5.03 -0.49 -14.31
N LYS A 139 -4.31 0.12 -15.25
CA LYS A 139 -4.88 0.88 -16.36
C LYS A 139 -4.95 0.01 -17.61
N GLY A 140 -6.17 -0.33 -18.00
CA GLY A 140 -6.50 -0.89 -19.32
C GLY A 140 -7.09 0.20 -20.21
N GLY A 141 -8.39 0.09 -20.53
CA GLY A 141 -9.16 1.19 -21.13
C GLY A 141 -9.55 2.30 -20.12
N GLY A 142 -9.37 2.02 -18.84
CA GLY A 142 -9.56 2.92 -17.70
C GLY A 142 -8.88 2.33 -16.46
N TRP A 143 -8.86 3.08 -15.37
CA TRP A 143 -8.32 2.62 -14.10
C TRP A 143 -9.33 1.73 -13.36
N ARG A 144 -8.88 0.56 -12.92
CA ARG A 144 -9.70 -0.40 -12.19
C ARG A 144 -8.91 -1.01 -11.04
N VAL A 145 -9.57 -1.27 -9.92
CA VAL A 145 -8.94 -1.92 -8.76
C VAL A 145 -8.55 -3.36 -9.13
N ALA A 146 -7.25 -3.63 -9.17
CA ALA A 146 -6.67 -4.94 -9.45
C ALA A 146 -6.49 -5.78 -8.17
N GLY A 147 -6.28 -5.13 -7.03
CA GLY A 147 -6.21 -5.78 -5.72
C GLY A 147 -6.47 -4.79 -4.60
N SER A 148 -7.13 -5.24 -3.54
CA SER A 148 -7.32 -4.45 -2.33
C SER A 148 -7.49 -5.35 -1.11
N ASN A 149 -7.07 -4.87 0.05
CA ASN A 149 -7.45 -5.50 1.32
C ASN A 149 -8.93 -5.21 1.68
N HIS A 150 -9.55 -4.23 1.03
CA HIS A 150 -11.00 -4.11 0.94
C HIS A 150 -11.50 -4.94 -0.25
N ALA A 151 -11.63 -6.25 -0.09
CA ALA A 151 -11.93 -7.17 -1.20
C ALA A 151 -13.19 -6.79 -2.02
N TRP A 152 -14.16 -6.09 -1.42
CA TRP A 152 -15.35 -5.57 -2.11
C TRP A 152 -15.07 -4.41 -3.08
N GLN A 153 -13.87 -3.82 -3.05
CA GLN A 153 -13.43 -2.81 -4.01
C GLN A 153 -12.81 -3.44 -5.27
N GLU A 154 -12.39 -4.71 -5.23
CA GLU A 154 -11.75 -5.35 -6.39
C GLU A 154 -12.68 -5.32 -7.61
N GLY A 155 -12.14 -4.87 -8.74
CA GLY A 155 -12.88 -4.72 -9.98
C GLY A 155 -13.77 -3.47 -10.06
N LEU A 156 -13.75 -2.55 -9.09
CA LEU A 156 -14.40 -1.26 -9.27
C LEU A 156 -13.59 -0.38 -10.22
N ASP A 157 -14.29 0.36 -11.09
CA ASP A 157 -13.68 1.40 -11.93
C ASP A 157 -13.45 2.66 -11.10
N VAL A 158 -12.32 3.33 -11.34
CA VAL A 158 -11.87 4.50 -10.56
C VAL A 158 -11.61 5.68 -11.50
N PRO A 159 -12.66 6.34 -12.02
CA PRO A 159 -12.49 7.39 -13.04
C PRO A 159 -11.66 8.58 -12.54
N ASP A 160 -11.74 8.91 -11.25
CA ASP A 160 -10.99 10.02 -10.64
C ASP A 160 -9.47 9.76 -10.59
N ALA A 161 -9.03 8.52 -10.81
CA ALA A 161 -7.60 8.18 -10.85
C ALA A 161 -6.88 8.80 -12.06
N ASP A 162 -7.58 9.15 -13.15
CA ASP A 162 -6.95 9.84 -14.28
C ASP A 162 -6.53 11.27 -13.92
N ALA A 163 -7.36 12.00 -13.17
CA ALA A 163 -7.01 13.33 -12.68
C ALA A 163 -5.83 13.26 -11.71
N LEU A 164 -5.83 12.28 -10.80
CA LEU A 164 -4.72 12.05 -9.88
C LEU A 164 -3.44 11.65 -10.61
N ALA A 165 -3.54 10.83 -11.66
CA ALA A 165 -2.40 10.45 -12.49
C ALA A 165 -1.83 11.62 -13.29
N ALA A 166 -2.65 12.59 -13.70
CA ALA A 166 -2.18 13.79 -14.40
C ALA A 166 -1.68 14.89 -13.44
N GLN A 167 -2.01 14.82 -12.16
CA GLN A 167 -1.67 15.83 -11.17
C GLN A 167 -0.14 15.96 -11.00
N PRO A 168 0.43 17.17 -11.09
CA PRO A 168 1.76 17.45 -10.55
C PRO A 168 1.69 17.52 -9.03
N PHE A 169 2.69 17.01 -8.33
CA PHE A 169 2.76 17.09 -6.87
C PHE A 169 3.91 18.02 -6.43
N ALA A 170 3.61 18.93 -5.53
CA ALA A 170 4.58 19.77 -4.82
C ALA A 170 4.46 19.61 -3.30
N LEU A 171 5.55 19.87 -2.57
CA LEU A 171 5.51 19.87 -1.11
C LEU A 171 4.46 20.86 -0.58
N ALA A 172 3.76 20.45 0.48
CA ALA A 172 2.64 21.17 1.10
C ALA A 172 1.39 21.35 0.23
N GLU A 173 1.37 20.85 -1.01
CA GLU A 173 0.16 20.82 -1.84
C GLU A 173 -0.92 19.94 -1.20
N ILE A 174 -2.19 20.32 -1.41
CA ILE A 174 -3.35 19.57 -0.94
C ILE A 174 -4.00 18.81 -2.09
N THR A 175 -4.24 17.53 -1.90
CA THR A 175 -4.95 16.65 -2.83
C THR A 175 -6.04 15.85 -2.13
N THR A 176 -6.76 15.04 -2.91
CA THR A 176 -7.80 14.09 -2.47
C THR A 176 -7.49 12.72 -3.05
N LEU A 177 -7.81 11.66 -2.30
CA LEU A 177 -7.64 10.28 -2.75
C LEU A 177 -9.03 9.62 -2.92
N PRO A 178 -9.26 8.79 -3.95
CA PRO A 178 -10.60 8.27 -4.28
C PRO A 178 -11.29 7.48 -3.15
N PHE A 179 -10.54 6.74 -2.33
CA PHE A 179 -11.09 5.90 -1.26
C PHE A 179 -10.62 6.30 0.14
N ALA A 180 -9.75 7.30 0.26
CA ALA A 180 -9.30 7.85 1.53
C ALA A 180 -9.89 9.27 1.70
N PRO A 181 -11.09 9.40 2.30
CA PRO A 181 -11.82 10.66 2.35
C PRO A 181 -11.06 11.74 3.13
N GLY A 182 -11.22 12.99 2.68
CA GLY A 182 -10.59 14.15 3.29
C GLY A 182 -9.53 14.78 2.38
N HIS A 183 -8.78 15.71 2.96
CA HIS A 183 -7.73 16.45 2.29
C HIS A 183 -6.38 15.99 2.78
N TRP A 184 -5.46 15.78 1.85
CA TRP A 184 -4.16 15.18 2.10
C TRP A 184 -3.07 16.16 1.68
N ARG A 185 -2.14 16.44 2.59
CA ARG A 185 -1.01 17.33 2.36
C ARG A 185 0.21 16.52 1.96
N VAL A 186 0.85 16.90 0.86
CA VAL A 186 2.12 16.30 0.41
C VAL A 186 3.24 16.67 1.38
N THR A 187 3.95 15.66 1.89
CA THR A 187 5.06 15.82 2.85
C THR A 187 6.38 15.27 2.33
N ALA A 188 6.36 14.36 1.37
CA ALA A 188 7.56 13.89 0.66
C ALA A 188 7.23 13.49 -0.78
N LEU A 189 8.26 13.56 -1.63
CA LEU A 189 8.24 13.16 -3.04
C LEU A 189 9.41 12.18 -3.27
N ALA A 190 9.20 11.18 -4.13
CA ALA A 190 10.20 10.20 -4.57
C ALA A 190 10.11 9.99 -6.09
#